data_AF-A0A7J8BZ24-F1
#
_entry.id   AF-A0A7J8BZ24-F1
#
_cell.length_a   1.000
_cell.length_b   1.000
_cell.length_c   1.000
_cell.angle_alpha   90.00
_cell.angle_beta   90.00
_cell.angle_gamma   90.00
#
_symmetry.space_group_name_H-M   'P 1'
#
loop_
_entity.id
_entity.type
_entity.pdbx_description
1 polymer ?
#
loop_
_entity_poly.entity_id
_entity_poly.type
_entity_poly.pdbx_seq_one_letter_code
_entity_poly.pdbx_strand_id
1 'polypeptide(L)'
;MNKHFLLVFFLLSCIEVQTLLKCITCHLRIKSDRCRRGFGICVAQKSEACMTLKIYADQSFQLSYMVCQKFCRDLTFDFNNRTYVHECCNYDYCNYKF
;
A
#
# COMPACT_ATOMS: atom_id res chain seq x y z
N MET A 1 37.71 -18.85 -26.43
CA MET A 1 36.96 -18.73 -25.16
C MET A 1 36.17 -17.42 -25.17
N ASN A 2 35.02 -17.35 -24.49
CA ASN A 2 34.27 -16.14 -24.09
C ASN A 2 32.95 -15.75 -24.78
N LYS A 3 32.51 -16.36 -25.89
CA LYS A 3 31.16 -16.01 -26.44
C LYS A 3 30.02 -16.45 -25.53
N HIS A 4 30.11 -17.65 -24.94
CA HIS A 4 29.12 -18.15 -23.99
C HIS A 4 29.14 -17.40 -22.66
N PHE A 5 30.31 -16.99 -22.17
CA PHE A 5 30.43 -16.18 -20.95
C PHE A 5 29.79 -14.80 -21.14
N LEU A 6 30.00 -14.15 -22.28
CA LEU A 6 29.35 -12.88 -22.60
C LEU A 6 27.83 -13.03 -22.72
N LEU A 7 27.35 -14.12 -23.32
CA LEU A 7 25.92 -14.41 -23.44
C LEU A 7 25.25 -14.66 -22.09
N VAL A 8 25.91 -15.39 -21.19
CA VAL A 8 25.45 -15.63 -19.82
C VAL A 8 25.43 -14.32 -19.02
N PHE A 9 26.46 -13.48 -19.16
CA PHE A 9 26.51 -12.17 -18.50
C PHE A 9 25.39 -11.22 -19.00
N PHE A 10 25.09 -11.25 -20.30
CA PHE A 10 24.00 -10.48 -20.90
C PHE A 10 22.61 -10.95 -20.44
N LEU A 11 22.44 -12.27 -20.23
CA LEU A 11 21.19 -12.84 -19.69
C LEU A 11 20.99 -12.52 -18.21
N LEU A 12 22.07 -12.50 -17.42
CA LEU A 12 22.05 -12.12 -16.00
C LEU A 12 21.74 -10.64 -15.78
N SER A 13 22.18 -9.74 -16.67
CA SER A 13 21.88 -8.30 -16.58
C SER A 13 20.41 -7.94 -16.85
N CYS A 14 19.62 -8.87 -17.39
CA CYS A 14 18.18 -8.66 -17.65
C CYS A 14 17.29 -9.00 -16.45
N ILE A 15 17.86 -9.47 -15.34
CA ILE A 15 17.10 -9.76 -14.13
C ILE A 15 16.98 -8.46 -13.33
N GLU A 16 15.98 -7.64 -13.66
CA GLU A 16 15.59 -6.55 -12.78
C GLU A 16 15.01 -7.14 -11.49
N VAL A 17 15.75 -7.00 -10.39
CA VAL A 17 15.22 -7.27 -9.05
C VAL A 17 14.25 -6.14 -8.73
N GLN A 18 13.00 -6.27 -9.18
CA GLN A 18 11.93 -5.41 -8.74
C GLN A 18 11.73 -5.66 -7.24
N THR A 19 12.20 -4.74 -6.40
CA THR A 19 11.87 -4.76 -4.97
C THR A 19 10.35 -4.67 -4.84
N LEU A 20 9.73 -5.75 -4.38
CA LEU A 20 8.28 -5.78 -4.21
C LEU A 20 7.89 -4.88 -3.02
N LEU A 21 7.09 -3.86 -3.31
CA LEU A 21 6.63 -2.86 -2.33
C LEU A 21 5.88 -3.55 -1.18
N LYS A 22 6.28 -3.28 0.07
CA LYS A 22 5.62 -3.81 1.28
C LYS A 22 4.75 -2.75 1.92
N CYS A 23 3.53 -3.12 2.30
CA CYS A 23 2.58 -2.22 2.97
C CYS A 23 2.10 -2.82 4.27
N ILE A 24 1.78 -1.98 5.27
CA ILE A 24 1.09 -2.45 6.47
C ILE A 24 -0.38 -2.72 6.11
N THR A 25 -0.92 -3.84 6.58
CA THR A 25 -2.36 -4.11 6.52
C THR A 25 -3.01 -3.82 7.86
N CYS A 26 -4.21 -3.27 7.81
CA CYS A 26 -5.13 -3.21 8.93
C CYS A 26 -6.54 -3.07 8.38
N HIS A 27 -7.38 -4.06 8.60
CA HIS A 27 -8.76 -4.06 8.12
C HIS A 27 -9.70 -3.33 9.07
N LEU A 28 -9.27 -2.96 10.28
CA LEU A 28 -10.07 -2.14 11.16
C LEU A 28 -9.17 -1.47 12.21
N ARG A 29 -8.99 -0.16 12.07
CA ARG A 29 -8.42 0.69 13.11
C ARG A 29 -9.47 1.70 13.55
N ILE A 30 -9.72 1.79 14.84
CA ILE A 30 -10.65 2.76 15.44
C ILE A 30 -9.79 3.75 16.27
N LYS A 31 -10.30 4.97 16.49
CA LYS A 31 -9.71 6.06 17.30
C LYS A 31 -8.57 5.62 18.24
N SER A 32 -7.37 6.20 18.08
CA SER A 32 -6.19 6.05 18.96
C SER A 32 -5.81 4.62 19.38
N ASP A 33 -6.42 3.61 18.78
CA ASP A 33 -6.29 2.22 19.16
C ASP A 33 -5.28 1.51 18.24
N ARG A 34 -4.75 0.39 18.73
CA ARG A 34 -3.96 -0.53 17.90
C ARG A 34 -4.87 -1.11 16.81
N CYS A 35 -4.27 -1.61 15.74
CA CYS A 35 -5.04 -2.29 14.71
C CYS A 35 -5.85 -3.46 15.31
N ARG A 36 -7.18 -3.41 15.21
CA ARG A 36 -8.06 -4.40 15.85
C ARG A 36 -8.20 -5.67 15.02
N ARG A 37 -8.10 -5.56 13.68
CA ARG A 37 -8.28 -6.69 12.77
C ARG A 37 -7.38 -6.58 11.56
N GLY A 38 -6.83 -7.71 11.12
CA GLY A 38 -6.07 -7.79 9.86
C GLY A 38 -4.73 -7.05 9.91
N PHE A 39 -4.14 -6.94 11.10
CA PHE A 39 -2.78 -6.42 11.23
C PHE A 39 -1.79 -7.37 10.57
N GLY A 40 -0.90 -6.83 9.74
CA GLY A 40 0.07 -7.63 9.01
C GLY A 40 0.79 -6.81 7.96
N ILE A 41 1.38 -7.53 7.00
CA ILE A 41 2.11 -6.95 5.87
C ILE A 41 1.58 -7.61 4.60
N CYS A 42 1.28 -6.79 3.59
CA CYS A 42 1.06 -7.27 2.23
C CYS A 42 2.22 -6.86 1.34
N VAL A 43 2.47 -7.66 0.32
CA VAL A 43 3.43 -7.37 -0.75
C VAL A 43 2.60 -6.96 -1.97
N ALA A 44 2.74 -5.72 -2.40
CA ALA A 44 1.95 -5.15 -3.48
C ALA A 44 2.26 -5.88 -4.80
N GLN A 45 1.20 -6.31 -5.48
CA GLN A 45 1.28 -6.89 -6.82
C GLN A 45 1.39 -5.80 -7.89
N LYS A 46 1.45 -6.23 -9.16
CA LYS A 46 1.44 -5.30 -10.30
C LYS A 46 0.22 -4.36 -10.21
N SER A 47 0.49 -3.06 -10.33
CA SER A 47 -0.51 -1.99 -10.25
C SER A 47 -1.16 -1.81 -8.87
N GLU A 48 -0.60 -2.41 -7.83
CA GLU A 48 -0.96 -2.14 -6.44
C GLU A 48 -0.01 -1.12 -5.82
N ALA A 49 -0.55 -0.34 -4.89
CA ALA A 49 0.18 0.59 -4.04
C ALA A 49 -0.31 0.47 -2.60
N CYS A 50 0.44 1.02 -1.65
CA CYS A 50 -0.04 1.10 -0.27
C CYS A 50 -1.14 2.15 -0.19
N MET A 51 -2.26 1.79 0.46
CA MET A 51 -3.41 2.66 0.62
C MET A 51 -3.77 2.80 2.10
N THR A 52 -4.24 4.00 2.46
CA THR A 52 -4.98 4.27 3.69
C THR A 52 -6.34 4.86 3.33
N LEU A 53 -7.42 4.27 3.84
CA LEU A 53 -8.75 4.85 3.81
C LEU A 53 -9.09 5.35 5.21
N LYS A 54 -9.44 6.63 5.36
CA LYS A 54 -9.95 7.23 6.60
C LYS A 54 -11.40 7.64 6.40
N ILE A 55 -12.25 7.29 7.36
CA ILE A 55 -13.66 7.64 7.36
C ILE A 55 -13.94 8.60 8.50
N TYR A 56 -14.56 9.73 8.17
CA TYR A 56 -14.98 10.75 9.12
C TYR A 56 -16.49 10.89 9.10
N ALA A 57 -17.08 11.18 10.26
CA ALA A 57 -18.48 11.58 10.42
C ALA A 57 -18.50 12.83 11.28
N ASP A 58 -19.21 13.86 10.85
CA ASP A 58 -19.25 15.18 11.52
C ASP A 58 -17.84 15.71 11.84
N GLN A 59 -16.93 15.62 10.87
CA GLN A 59 -15.50 15.98 10.98
C GLN A 59 -14.69 15.16 11.98
N SER A 60 -15.29 14.18 12.65
CA SER A 60 -14.63 13.32 13.63
C SER A 60 -14.20 11.98 13.02
N PHE A 61 -12.93 11.60 13.26
CA PHE A 61 -12.39 10.33 12.79
C PHE A 61 -13.17 9.15 13.40
N GLN A 62 -13.69 8.28 12.53
CA GLN A 62 -14.41 7.08 12.93
C GLN A 62 -13.47 5.89 12.92
N LEU A 63 -12.91 5.60 11.75
CA LEU A 63 -12.08 4.43 11.53
C LEU A 63 -11.19 4.58 10.29
N SER A 64 -10.21 3.70 10.18
CA SER A 64 -9.37 3.57 8.99
C SER A 64 -9.04 2.13 8.61
N TYR A 65 -8.71 1.98 7.33
CA TYR A 65 -8.21 0.76 6.71
C TYR A 65 -6.84 1.02 6.10
N MET A 66 -6.00 0.00 6.08
CA MET A 66 -4.69 -0.02 5.42
C MET A 66 -4.58 -1.32 4.62
N VAL A 67 -4.28 -1.24 3.31
CA VAL A 67 -4.24 -2.39 2.40
C VAL A 67 -3.27 -2.14 1.23
N CYS A 68 -2.93 -3.19 0.49
CA CYS A 68 -2.41 -3.09 -0.88
C CYS A 68 -3.61 -2.90 -1.81
N GLN A 69 -3.66 -1.79 -2.54
CA GLN A 69 -4.82 -1.39 -3.33
C GLN A 69 -4.45 -1.31 -4.82
N LYS A 70 -5.24 -2.00 -5.66
CA LYS A 70 -5.15 -1.84 -7.11
C LYS A 70 -5.63 -0.46 -7.54
N PHE A 71 -4.92 0.15 -8.49
CA PHE A 71 -5.26 1.45 -9.07
C PHE A 71 -5.47 2.53 -8.01
N CYS A 72 -4.60 2.56 -7.01
CA CYS A 72 -4.68 3.52 -5.91
C CYS A 72 -4.55 4.95 -6.43
N ARG A 73 -5.46 5.83 -5.99
CA ARG A 73 -5.43 7.27 -6.25
C ARG A 73 -5.84 8.04 -5.00
N ASP A 74 -5.16 9.16 -4.76
CA ASP A 74 -5.59 10.12 -3.74
C ASP A 74 -6.94 10.71 -4.13
N LEU A 75 -7.93 10.54 -3.24
CA LEU A 75 -9.27 11.05 -3.48
C LEU A 75 -9.98 11.33 -2.15
N THR A 76 -10.82 12.35 -2.15
CA THR A 76 -11.71 12.66 -1.03
C THR A 76 -13.12 12.79 -1.57
N PHE A 77 -14.08 12.15 -0.93
CA PHE A 77 -15.47 12.19 -1.34
C PHE A 77 -16.41 12.06 -0.15
N ASP A 78 -17.60 12.65 -0.28
CA ASP A 78 -18.66 12.57 0.70
C ASP A 78 -19.76 11.61 0.24
N PHE A 79 -20.18 10.72 1.13
CA PHE A 79 -21.25 9.76 0.88
C PHE A 79 -21.96 9.41 2.19
N ASN A 80 -23.30 9.43 2.20
CA ASN A 80 -24.12 9.10 3.38
C ASN A 80 -23.69 9.82 4.67
N ASN A 81 -23.53 11.16 4.63
CA ASN A 81 -23.06 12.00 5.74
C ASN A 81 -21.70 11.59 6.32
N ARG A 82 -20.83 10.99 5.50
CA ARG A 82 -19.46 10.64 5.87
C ARG A 82 -18.49 11.13 4.81
N THR A 83 -17.32 11.55 5.26
CA THR A 83 -16.20 11.91 4.40
C THR A 83 -15.21 10.76 4.36
N TYR A 84 -14.86 10.33 3.15
CA TYR A 84 -13.92 9.26 2.87
C TYR A 84 -12.67 9.87 2.26
N VAL A 85 -11.52 9.59 2.87
CA VAL A 85 -10.21 10.10 2.41
C VAL A 85 -9.33 8.91 2.07
N HIS A 86 -8.97 8.77 0.79
CA HIS A 86 -8.00 7.79 0.31
C HIS A 86 -6.65 8.48 0.15
N GLU A 87 -5.62 7.91 0.76
CA GLU A 87 -4.23 8.31 0.62
C GLU A 87 -3.41 7.13 0.07
N CYS A 88 -2.62 7.38 -0.97
CA CYS A 88 -1.80 6.39 -1.65
C CYS A 88 -0.31 6.73 -1.55
N CYS A 89 0.54 5.71 -1.46
CA CYS A 89 1.98 5.89 -1.41
C CYS A 89 2.74 4.66 -1.93
N ASN A 90 3.97 4.88 -2.39
CA ASN A 90 4.76 3.91 -3.18
C ASN A 90 6.17 3.66 -2.60
N TYR A 91 6.30 3.59 -1.28
CA TYR A 91 7.52 3.15 -0.61
C TYR A 91 7.19 2.27 0.59
N ASP A 92 8.14 1.43 1.02
CA ASP A 92 7.87 0.41 2.03
C ASP A 92 7.28 1.00 3.32
N TYR A 93 6.18 0.39 3.78
CA TYR A 93 5.45 0.70 5.02
C TYR A 93 4.90 2.13 5.11
N CYS A 94 4.85 2.87 4.00
CA CYS A 94 4.45 4.29 3.96
C CYS A 94 3.04 4.59 4.48
N ASN A 95 2.14 3.60 4.47
CA ASN A 95 0.77 3.75 4.94
C ASN A 95 0.64 3.63 6.47
N TYR A 96 1.74 3.44 7.19
CA TYR A 96 1.78 3.42 8.65
C TYR A 96 2.36 4.73 9.19
N LYS A 97 1.47 5.67 9.55
CA LYS A 97 1.83 6.92 10.23
C LYS A 97 1.64 6.72 11.75
N PHE A 98 2.68 7.02 12.53
CA PHE A 98 2.66 6.98 14.00
C PHE A 98 1.68 8.01 14.57
#